data_AF-A0A0L0ETQ2-F1
#
_entry.id   AF-A0A0L0ETQ2-F1
#
_cell.length_a   1.000
_cell.length_b   1.000
_cell.length_c   1.000
_cell.angle_alpha   90.00
_cell.angle_beta   90.00
_cell.angle_gamma   90.00
#
_symmetry.space_group_name_H-M   'P 1'
#
loop_
_entity.id
_entity.type
_entity.pdbx_description
1 polymer ?
#
loop_
_entity_poly.entity_id
_entity_poly.type
_entity_poly.pdbx_seq_one_letter_code
_entity_poly.pdbx_strand_id
1 'polypeptide(L)'
;MSLMRWFSITLLSLLMIACGGGGSIEKDTSGGDGTNTDYELVLTTSSASGGSLSISNPITITAKLTNDGAPIANNLVNFTNDEFSDFASVSSQLTDSNGEAKVTIIANRAGGAGTISATADVGENTVTGSVPYAADGDGAFRLP
;
A
#
# COMPACT_ATOMS: atom_id res chain seq x y z
N MET A 1 -51.61 -24.87 26.20
CA MET A 1 -50.96 -24.03 25.16
C MET A 1 -50.15 -22.90 25.81
N SER A 2 -49.00 -23.23 26.41
CA SER A 2 -48.01 -22.22 26.87
C SER A 2 -46.56 -22.70 26.72
N LEU A 3 -46.35 -24.01 26.58
CA LEU A 3 -45.01 -24.60 26.45
C LEU A 3 -44.45 -24.58 25.01
N MET A 4 -45.29 -24.33 23.99
CA MET A 4 -44.85 -24.25 22.58
C MET A 4 -44.25 -22.88 22.21
N ARG A 5 -44.42 -21.86 23.06
CA ARG A 5 -43.91 -20.50 22.81
C ARG A 5 -42.47 -20.30 23.29
N TRP A 6 -42.00 -21.16 24.19
CA TRP A 6 -40.64 -21.07 24.74
C TRP A 6 -39.58 -21.70 23.85
N PHE A 7 -39.94 -22.68 23.02
CA PHE A 7 -39.03 -23.28 22.05
C PHE A 7 -38.70 -22.37 20.84
N SER A 8 -39.52 -21.35 20.58
CA SER A 8 -39.30 -20.46 19.43
C SER A 8 -38.23 -19.38 19.66
N ILE A 9 -37.83 -19.13 20.90
CA ILE A 9 -36.83 -18.11 21.25
C ILE A 9 -35.42 -18.70 21.39
N THR A 10 -35.27 -20.02 21.64
CA THR A 10 -33.96 -20.67 21.69
C THR A 10 -33.39 -21.01 20.30
N LEU A 11 -34.22 -21.09 19.26
CA LEU A 11 -33.77 -21.41 17.89
C LEU A 11 -33.22 -20.18 17.13
N LEU A 12 -33.53 -18.95 17.55
CA LEU A 12 -33.13 -17.73 16.82
C LEU A 12 -31.73 -17.19 17.22
N SER A 13 -31.06 -17.81 18.20
CA SER A 13 -29.72 -17.40 18.66
C SER A 13 -28.56 -18.07 17.90
N LEU A 14 -28.84 -18.88 16.87
CA LEU A 14 -27.84 -19.63 16.09
C LEU A 14 -27.44 -18.96 14.76
N LEU A 15 -27.88 -17.73 14.48
CA LEU A 15 -27.20 -16.86 13.50
C LEU A 15 -26.16 -16.00 14.25
N MET A 16 -25.17 -16.62 14.87
CA MET A 16 -23.85 -16.76 14.23
C MET A 16 -23.55 -15.61 13.27
N ILE A 17 -22.95 -14.58 13.85
CA ILE A 17 -21.78 -13.89 13.32
C ILE A 17 -21.01 -14.83 12.36
N ALA A 18 -21.36 -14.76 11.08
CA ALA A 18 -20.46 -15.10 10.00
C ALA A 18 -19.93 -13.76 9.53
N CYS A 19 -18.87 -13.32 10.21
CA CYS A 19 -17.99 -12.27 9.77
C CYS A 19 -17.54 -12.61 8.35
N GLY A 20 -18.11 -11.91 7.37
CA GLY A 20 -17.64 -11.94 6.00
C GLY A 20 -16.44 -11.02 5.86
N GLY A 21 -15.33 -11.59 5.39
CA GLY A 21 -14.41 -10.89 4.50
C GLY A 21 -13.07 -10.45 5.11
N GLY A 22 -11.98 -10.96 4.50
CA GLY A 22 -10.67 -10.30 4.52
C GLY A 22 -9.52 -11.28 4.70
N GLY A 23 -9.10 -11.93 3.62
CA GLY A 23 -7.99 -12.88 3.62
C GLY A 23 -6.64 -12.23 3.93
N SER A 24 -5.82 -12.96 4.67
CA SER A 24 -4.37 -12.93 4.55
C SER A 24 -3.94 -14.39 4.55
N ILE A 25 -3.34 -14.80 3.45
CA ILE A 25 -2.89 -16.17 3.23
C ILE A 25 -1.87 -16.52 4.31
N GLU A 26 -2.17 -17.58 5.05
CA GLU A 26 -1.20 -18.28 5.88
C GLU A 26 -0.13 -18.85 4.95
N LYS A 27 1.13 -18.49 5.17
CA LYS A 27 2.25 -19.12 4.48
C LYS A 27 2.63 -20.40 5.23
N ASP A 28 2.06 -21.52 4.81
CA ASP A 28 2.62 -22.83 5.12
C ASP A 28 3.96 -22.97 4.39
N THR A 29 5.08 -23.02 5.12
CA THR A 29 6.32 -23.58 4.57
C THR A 29 7.05 -24.39 5.63
N SER A 30 7.25 -25.65 5.26
CA SER A 30 7.96 -26.72 5.92
C SER A 30 9.30 -26.32 6.51
N GLY A 31 9.68 -27.03 7.58
CA GLY A 31 10.95 -26.87 8.28
C GLY A 31 12.16 -26.76 7.35
N GLY A 32 12.87 -25.66 7.49
CA GLY A 32 14.21 -25.42 7.01
C GLY A 32 14.87 -24.43 7.96
N ASP A 33 16.06 -24.79 8.45
CA ASP A 33 16.96 -23.94 9.21
C ASP A 33 17.39 -22.77 8.32
N GLY A 34 16.60 -21.70 8.32
CA GLY A 34 16.84 -20.46 7.60
C GLY A 34 16.47 -19.31 8.53
N THR A 35 17.34 -18.31 8.64
CA THR A 35 17.04 -17.07 9.36
C THR A 35 15.69 -16.54 8.88
N ASN A 36 14.68 -16.56 9.73
CA ASN A 36 13.32 -16.17 9.39
C ASN A 36 13.30 -14.66 9.10
N THR A 37 13.48 -14.26 7.84
CA THR A 37 13.45 -12.86 7.42
C THR A 37 12.08 -12.55 6.85
N ASP A 38 11.27 -11.81 7.60
CA ASP A 38 9.94 -11.36 7.20
C ASP A 38 10.03 -9.93 6.63
N TYR A 39 10.45 -9.85 5.37
CA TYR A 39 10.57 -8.57 4.69
C TYR A 39 9.21 -8.04 4.26
N GLU A 40 8.90 -6.81 4.65
CA GLU A 40 7.65 -6.13 4.31
C GLU A 40 7.94 -4.76 3.71
N LEU A 41 7.24 -4.41 2.62
CA LEU A 41 7.32 -3.11 1.96
C LEU A 41 5.91 -2.48 1.90
N VAL A 42 5.67 -1.50 2.75
CA VAL A 42 4.37 -0.81 2.85
C VAL A 42 4.45 0.57 2.22
N LEU A 43 3.53 0.88 1.31
CA LEU A 43 3.44 2.21 0.69
C LEU A 43 2.30 3.00 1.31
N THR A 44 2.55 4.29 1.54
CA THR A 44 1.56 5.26 2.01
C THR A 44 1.63 6.53 1.19
N THR A 45 0.48 7.18 1.01
CA THR A 45 0.34 8.45 0.29
C THR A 45 0.10 9.58 1.28
N SER A 46 0.76 10.71 1.10
CA SER A 46 0.52 11.94 1.85
C SER A 46 0.48 13.14 0.89
N SER A 47 -0.46 14.06 1.10
CA SER A 47 -0.55 15.30 0.35
C SER A 47 -0.88 16.47 1.26
N ALA A 48 -0.46 17.68 0.87
CA ALA A 48 -0.62 18.86 1.70
C ALA A 48 -2.10 19.26 1.88
N SER A 49 -2.93 19.03 0.86
CA SER A 49 -4.35 19.41 0.88
C SER A 49 -5.30 18.22 1.02
N GLY A 50 -4.80 16.98 1.00
CA GLY A 50 -5.63 15.79 0.89
C GLY A 50 -6.24 15.63 -0.52
N GLY A 51 -6.84 14.49 -0.80
CA GLY A 51 -7.56 14.24 -2.05
C GLY A 51 -6.68 13.85 -3.25
N SER A 52 -7.23 14.05 -4.45
CA SER A 52 -6.64 13.65 -5.73
C SER A 52 -5.37 14.43 -6.09
N LEU A 53 -4.52 13.80 -6.88
CA LEU A 53 -3.34 14.37 -7.51
C LEU A 53 -3.76 15.45 -8.50
N SER A 54 -3.28 16.68 -8.27
CA SER A 54 -3.49 17.82 -9.17
C SER A 54 -2.23 18.70 -9.21
N ILE A 55 -2.15 19.68 -10.11
CA ILE A 55 -1.00 20.61 -10.17
C ILE A 55 -0.76 21.29 -8.83
N SER A 56 -1.85 21.66 -8.15
CA SER A 56 -1.79 22.36 -6.87
C SER A 56 -1.69 21.40 -5.67
N ASN A 57 -1.80 20.09 -5.89
CA ASN A 57 -1.77 19.06 -4.85
C ASN A 57 -0.86 17.88 -5.27
N PRO A 58 0.47 18.05 -5.18
CA PRO A 58 1.40 16.93 -5.34
C PRO A 58 1.21 15.90 -4.23
N ILE A 59 1.41 14.63 -4.56
CA ILE A 59 1.34 13.52 -3.60
C ILE A 59 2.75 12.99 -3.34
N THR A 60 3.09 12.84 -2.07
CA THR A 60 4.31 12.17 -1.62
C THR A 60 3.99 10.72 -1.28
N ILE A 61 4.71 9.80 -1.91
CA ILE A 61 4.66 8.36 -1.65
C ILE A 61 5.80 8.03 -0.71
N THR A 62 5.48 7.43 0.43
CA THR A 62 6.46 6.91 1.39
C THR A 62 6.40 5.39 1.35
N ALA A 63 7.49 4.76 0.93
CA ALA A 63 7.68 3.32 1.05
C ALA A 63 8.48 3.03 2.33
N LYS A 64 7.93 2.18 3.20
CA LYS A 64 8.57 1.74 4.44
C LYS A 64 8.97 0.29 4.31
N LEU A 65 10.25 0.02 4.42
CA LEU A 65 10.84 -1.30 4.35
C LEU A 65 11.22 -1.79 5.76
N THR A 66 10.68 -2.94 6.15
CA THR A 66 10.93 -3.58 7.44
C THR A 66 11.32 -5.04 7.29
N ASN A 67 12.08 -5.57 8.25
CA ASN A 67 12.36 -6.99 8.44
C ASN A 67 11.92 -7.37 9.85
N ASP A 68 10.91 -8.22 9.99
CA ASP A 68 10.34 -8.62 11.29
C ASP A 68 9.99 -7.38 12.15
N GLY A 69 9.40 -6.36 11.50
CA GLY A 69 9.04 -5.07 12.11
C GLY A 69 10.21 -4.10 12.34
N ALA A 70 11.47 -4.50 12.17
CA ALA A 70 12.62 -3.63 12.30
C ALA A 70 12.90 -2.85 10.99
N PRO A 71 13.13 -1.53 11.03
CA PRO A 71 13.38 -0.73 9.83
C PRO A 71 14.71 -1.08 9.16
N ILE A 72 14.72 -1.15 7.82
CA ILE A 72 15.93 -1.42 7.04
C ILE A 72 16.39 -0.14 6.35
N ALA A 73 17.51 0.41 6.79
CA ALA A 73 18.12 1.59 6.19
C ALA A 73 19.05 1.25 5.01
N ASN A 74 19.32 2.25 4.17
CA ASN A 74 20.28 2.20 3.07
C ASN A 74 19.96 1.14 1.99
N ASN A 75 18.69 0.79 1.82
CA ASN A 75 18.24 -0.15 0.79
C ASN A 75 17.62 0.60 -0.39
N LEU A 76 17.91 0.16 -1.62
CA LEU A 76 17.38 0.80 -2.83
C LEU A 76 15.92 0.40 -3.06
N VAL A 77 15.06 1.40 -3.09
CA VAL A 77 13.67 1.27 -3.46
C VAL A 77 13.44 1.92 -4.83
N ASN A 78 12.94 1.14 -5.77
CA ASN A 78 12.56 1.56 -7.11
C ASN A 78 11.05 1.74 -7.18
N PHE A 79 10.60 2.94 -7.50
CA PHE A 79 9.21 3.30 -7.69
C PHE A 79 8.85 3.27 -9.18
N THR A 80 7.64 2.81 -9.47
CA THR A 80 7.05 2.80 -10.81
C THR A 80 5.69 3.47 -10.73
N ASN A 81 5.47 4.45 -11.60
CA ASN A 81 4.20 5.12 -11.80
C ASN A 81 3.46 4.56 -13.02
N ASP A 82 2.17 4.86 -13.09
CA ASP A 82 1.32 4.61 -14.26
C ASP A 82 1.24 5.87 -15.16
N GLU A 83 0.31 5.85 -16.13
CA GLU A 83 0.12 6.92 -17.11
C GLU A 83 -0.55 8.21 -16.57
N PHE A 84 -1.13 8.19 -15.37
CA PHE A 84 -1.90 9.29 -14.74
C PHE A 84 -1.05 10.21 -13.85
N SER A 85 0.25 9.94 -13.70
CA SER A 85 1.18 10.80 -12.95
C SER A 85 2.58 10.81 -13.54
N ASP A 86 3.40 11.76 -13.10
CA ASP A 86 4.83 11.81 -13.38
C ASP A 86 5.62 11.96 -12.07
N PHE A 87 6.89 11.52 -12.04
CA PHE A 87 7.77 11.79 -10.91
C PHE A 87 8.28 13.24 -10.93
N ALA A 88 8.23 13.92 -9.78
CA ALA A 88 8.70 15.29 -9.66
C ALA A 88 10.23 15.44 -9.76
N SER A 89 10.98 14.39 -9.37
CA SER A 89 12.45 14.45 -9.35
C SER A 89 13.10 13.11 -9.62
N VAL A 90 12.79 12.08 -8.82
CA VAL A 90 13.42 10.77 -8.91
C VAL A 90 12.38 9.67 -8.75
N SER A 91 12.62 8.55 -9.43
CA SER A 91 11.81 7.32 -9.32
C SER A 91 12.47 6.27 -8.44
N SER A 92 13.61 6.56 -7.82
CA SER A 92 14.30 5.62 -6.93
C SER A 92 15.01 6.35 -5.80
N GLN A 93 15.02 5.77 -4.60
CA GLN A 93 15.71 6.34 -3.45
C GLN A 93 16.18 5.23 -2.49
N LEU A 94 17.22 5.54 -1.71
CA LEU A 94 17.62 4.71 -0.59
C LEU A 94 16.71 4.96 0.63
N THR A 95 16.40 3.91 1.38
CA THR A 95 15.71 4.04 2.67
C THR A 95 16.58 4.76 3.71
N ASP A 96 15.95 5.58 4.54
CA ASP A 96 16.59 6.30 5.64
C ASP A 96 16.73 5.43 6.91
N SER A 97 17.16 6.04 8.03
CA SER A 97 17.30 5.34 9.32
C SER A 97 16.00 4.76 9.88
N ASN A 98 14.83 5.22 9.39
CA ASN A 98 13.51 4.71 9.75
C ASN A 98 13.00 3.66 8.76
N GLY A 99 13.82 3.29 7.77
CA GLY A 99 13.44 2.38 6.70
C GLY A 99 12.55 3.02 5.64
N GLU A 100 12.51 4.35 5.56
CA GLU A 100 11.60 5.06 4.67
C GLU A 100 12.32 5.61 3.43
N ALA A 101 11.74 5.37 2.25
CA ALA A 101 12.09 6.00 0.98
C ALA A 101 10.90 6.84 0.48
N LYS A 102 11.13 8.07 0.03
CA LYS A 102 10.08 9.06 -0.28
C LYS A 102 10.25 9.65 -1.68
N VAL A 103 9.23 9.47 -2.51
CA VAL A 103 9.16 10.11 -3.83
C VAL A 103 7.93 10.98 -3.93
N THR A 104 7.99 12.03 -4.74
CA THR A 104 6.85 12.89 -5.00
C THR A 104 6.39 12.71 -6.43
N ILE A 105 5.09 12.48 -6.60
CA ILE A 105 4.43 12.45 -7.90
C ILE A 105 3.65 13.75 -8.13
N ILE A 106 3.58 14.18 -9.38
CA ILE A 106 2.86 15.37 -9.85
C ILE A 106 1.82 14.97 -10.90
N ALA A 107 0.75 15.75 -10.98
CA ALA A 107 -0.30 15.53 -11.96
C ALA A 107 0.19 15.78 -13.38
N ASN A 108 -0.27 14.94 -14.29
CA ASN A 108 -0.12 15.14 -15.73
C ASN A 108 -1.51 15.39 -16.38
N ARG A 109 -1.58 15.29 -17.71
CA ARG A 109 -2.83 15.53 -18.48
C ARG A 109 -3.87 14.42 -18.35
N ALA A 110 -3.45 13.23 -17.93
CA ALA A 110 -4.31 12.08 -17.82
C ALA A 110 -4.93 12.05 -16.42
N GLY A 111 -6.26 12.15 -16.36
CA GLY A 111 -7.04 12.02 -15.14
C GLY A 111 -7.61 10.61 -15.01
N GLY A 112 -7.78 10.14 -13.77
CA GLY A 112 -8.26 8.80 -13.51
C GLY A 112 -7.88 8.29 -12.13
N ALA A 113 -7.82 6.97 -12.00
CA ALA A 113 -7.29 6.29 -10.83
C ALA A 113 -6.06 5.49 -11.25
N GLY A 114 -4.95 5.75 -10.56
CA GLY A 114 -3.66 5.12 -10.80
C GLY A 114 -3.22 4.25 -9.65
N THR A 115 -2.08 3.61 -9.81
CA THR A 115 -1.40 2.84 -8.77
C THR A 115 0.11 3.08 -8.89
N ILE A 116 0.72 3.53 -7.80
CA ILE A 116 2.17 3.55 -7.67
C ILE A 116 2.61 2.23 -7.07
N SER A 117 3.61 1.61 -7.69
CA SER A 117 4.27 0.43 -7.16
C SER A 117 5.70 0.76 -6.73
N ALA A 118 6.21 0.04 -5.75
CA ALA A 118 7.63 0.08 -5.42
C ALA A 118 8.18 -1.34 -5.23
N THR A 119 9.47 -1.49 -5.52
CA THR A 119 10.22 -2.74 -5.42
C THR A 119 11.52 -2.48 -4.68
N ALA A 120 11.90 -3.39 -3.79
CA ALA A 120 13.16 -3.34 -3.06
C ALA A 120 13.78 -4.74 -3.01
N ASP A 121 15.08 -4.82 -3.25
CA ASP A 121 15.85 -6.06 -3.17
C ASP A 121 16.68 -6.07 -1.87
N VAL A 122 16.42 -7.06 -1.02
CA VAL A 122 17.10 -7.25 0.27
C VAL A 122 17.78 -8.63 0.30
N GLY A 123 19.07 -8.64 -0.01
CA GLY A 123 19.81 -9.89 -0.20
C GLY A 123 19.32 -10.63 -1.44
N GLU A 124 18.80 -11.84 -1.26
CA GLU A 124 18.21 -12.66 -2.33
C GLU A 124 16.68 -12.52 -2.41
N ASN A 125 16.08 -11.66 -1.57
CA ASN A 125 14.63 -11.48 -1.51
C ASN A 125 14.22 -10.18 -2.21
N THR A 126 13.21 -10.27 -3.07
CA THR A 126 12.56 -9.10 -3.67
C THR A 126 11.21 -8.89 -3.00
N VAL A 127 10.98 -7.69 -2.49
CA VAL A 127 9.69 -7.28 -1.94
C VAL A 127 9.07 -6.17 -2.78
N THR A 128 7.74 -6.19 -2.86
CA THR A 128 6.98 -5.23 -3.65
C THR A 128 5.80 -4.73 -2.85
N GLY A 129 5.48 -3.44 -3.00
CA GLY A 129 4.26 -2.85 -2.45
C GLY A 129 3.63 -1.92 -3.45
N SER A 130 2.34 -1.61 -3.26
CA SER A 130 1.61 -0.70 -4.13
C SER A 130 0.59 0.13 -3.36
N VAL A 131 0.26 1.31 -3.88
CA VAL A 131 -0.76 2.19 -3.31
C VAL A 131 -1.57 2.85 -4.43
N PRO A 132 -2.92 2.79 -4.36
CA PRO A 132 -3.76 3.47 -5.33
C PRO A 132 -3.81 4.97 -5.04
N TYR A 133 -4.02 5.77 -6.08
CA TYR A 133 -4.28 7.20 -5.97
C TYR A 133 -5.27 7.65 -7.05
N ALA A 134 -5.92 8.80 -6.83
CA ALA A 134 -6.75 9.45 -7.83
C ALA A 134 -5.98 10.63 -8.44
N ALA A 135 -6.21 10.92 -9.71
CA ALA A 135 -5.61 12.04 -10.43
C ALA A 135 -6.70 12.83 -11.17
N ASP A 136 -6.63 14.16 -11.08
CA ASP A 136 -7.61 15.04 -11.72
C ASP A 136 -7.30 15.29 -13.19
N GLY A 137 -6.08 15.00 -13.65
CA GLY A 137 -5.66 15.20 -15.04
C GLY A 137 -5.53 16.67 -15.44
N ASP A 138 -5.34 17.57 -14.48
CA ASP A 138 -5.27 19.01 -14.71
C ASP A 138 -3.89 19.48 -15.16
N GLY A 139 -2.89 18.60 -15.23
CA GLY A 139 -1.51 18.87 -15.62
C GLY A 139 -1.43 19.58 -16.97
N ALA A 140 -1.15 20.88 -16.96
CA ALA A 140 -1.15 21.71 -18.15
C ALA A 140 0.22 21.71 -18.82
N PHE A 141 0.25 21.55 -20.14
CA PHE A 141 1.41 21.92 -20.96
C PHE A 141 1.54 23.45 -20.91
N ARG A 142 2.60 23.95 -20.26
CA ARG A 142 3.02 25.34 -20.48
C ARG A 142 3.72 25.40 -21.84
N LEU A 143 3.01 25.87 -22.86
CA LEU A 143 3.64 26.37 -24.07
C LEU A 143 4.40 27.67 -23.74
N PRO A 144 5.67 27.82 -24.15
CA PRO A 144 6.33 29.12 -24.21
C PRO A 144 5.71 30.02 -25.30
#